data_AF-A0A4P5VZM7-F1
#
_entry.id   AF-A0A4P5VZM7-F1
#
_cell.length_a   1.000
_cell.length_b   1.000
_cell.length_c   1.000
_cell.angle_alpha   90.00
_cell.angle_beta   90.00
_cell.angle_gamma   90.00
#
_symmetry.space_group_name_H-M   'P 1'
#
loop_
_entity.id
_entity.type
_entity.pdbx_description
1 polymer ?
#
loop_
_entity_poly.entity_id
_entity_poly.type
_entity_poly.pdbx_seq_one_letter_code
_entity_poly.pdbx_strand_id
1 'polypeptide(L)'
;MASNVRALPLLIAFASLPGCEEAADTGAATPSSGDVVAIPSHLDFGEVAQGVSHTLSASVQNVGDAAAEVVSVTSDSGQLTTDLSRGTTLSPNGFVAFSVDWLPEPGATLDDAVTVTVSRRGGELDTISLPITGYATGPILALTTDTLDVGAVGVGCSASAWVTAENLGSDVLRIEDIELTADREFQLSDIAGEALTLPWALAPGATQSARLTYTPTTEAAQSAHLVITTNDVYTPIADLDVAGTGTMEWITQDEEVEEQAIAAIVVANEVLLSMYADEFEAALPYFFEALLARKVPFRIAFTMDAAGKIWGDTAYIDDSYAPLDAASGAVAMLGETVGNDNDALLRSFLDALAGNQLWLIDESAQWAASQLNFVGINNDQEQSGLSARAFVENAADFKAGEAGMITVHAVAGDEPGGCGGADPAGELYEATVYTGGTFASICNTDWPETLVALAEGMPGASAYLFVLDETPVDGSLTVSVDGVLAESGWGYSQARNTVIFDEGSRPESGAVVTLRYAKVCEGE
;
A
#
# COMPACT_ATOMS: atom_id res chain seq x y z
N MET A 1 -10.54 70.23 0.67
CA MET A 1 -10.71 70.20 -0.79
C MET A 1 -12.01 69.49 -1.08
N ALA A 2 -12.97 70.23 -1.64
CA ALA A 2 -14.30 69.78 -1.95
C ALA A 2 -14.31 69.01 -3.28
N SER A 3 -15.18 68.01 -3.41
CA SER A 3 -15.86 67.75 -4.69
C SER A 3 -17.24 67.16 -4.41
N ASN A 4 -18.24 67.99 -4.70
CA ASN A 4 -19.66 67.68 -4.71
C ASN A 4 -20.01 66.95 -6.01
N VAL A 5 -20.85 65.92 -5.95
CA VAL A 5 -21.63 65.48 -7.12
C VAL A 5 -23.11 65.58 -6.78
N ARG A 6 -23.79 66.44 -7.54
CA ARG A 6 -25.22 66.77 -7.46
C ARG A 6 -26.04 65.75 -8.26
N ALA A 7 -27.16 65.33 -7.69
CA ALA A 7 -28.28 64.75 -8.41
C ALA A 7 -29.02 65.84 -9.23
N LEU A 8 -29.51 65.47 -10.42
CA LEU A 8 -30.47 66.28 -11.18
C LEU A 8 -31.46 65.33 -11.91
N PRO A 9 -32.79 65.62 -11.89
CA PRO A 9 -33.81 64.71 -12.38
C PRO A 9 -34.04 64.85 -13.88
N LEU A 10 -34.44 63.76 -14.54
CA LEU A 10 -34.78 63.74 -15.96
C LEU A 10 -36.25 64.16 -16.16
N LEU A 11 -36.42 65.27 -16.88
CA LEU A 11 -37.67 65.94 -17.19
C LEU A 11 -38.26 65.39 -18.50
N ILE A 12 -39.56 65.11 -18.48
CA ILE A 12 -40.40 64.71 -19.62
C ILE A 12 -40.39 65.80 -20.71
N ALA A 13 -40.15 65.41 -21.97
CA ALA A 13 -40.33 66.27 -23.13
C ALA A 13 -41.40 65.67 -24.06
N PHE A 14 -42.57 66.32 -24.08
CA PHE A 14 -43.57 66.19 -25.15
C PHE A 14 -43.12 66.98 -26.37
N ALA A 15 -43.10 66.36 -27.54
CA ALA A 15 -43.01 67.03 -28.83
C ALA A 15 -44.10 66.50 -29.76
N SER A 16 -44.73 67.43 -30.47
CA SER A 16 -46.01 67.29 -31.16
C SER A 16 -45.88 67.47 -32.69
N LEU A 17 -46.81 66.81 -33.42
CA LEU A 17 -47.35 67.12 -34.77
C LEU A 17 -46.60 66.54 -36.00
N PRO A 18 -47.28 66.26 -37.15
CA PRO A 18 -48.58 66.80 -37.60
C PRO A 18 -49.65 65.77 -38.01
N GLY A 19 -50.90 66.23 -38.04
CA GLY A 19 -52.07 65.44 -38.42
C GLY A 19 -52.39 65.43 -39.92
N CYS A 20 -53.40 64.65 -40.28
CA CYS A 20 -54.31 64.92 -41.39
C CYS A 20 -55.63 64.15 -41.18
N GLU A 21 -56.72 64.91 -41.35
CA GLU A 21 -58.06 64.52 -41.81
C GLU A 21 -58.90 63.50 -41.03
N GLU A 22 -59.83 64.08 -40.26
CA GLU A 22 -61.10 63.50 -39.85
C GLU A 22 -61.97 63.24 -41.11
N ALA A 23 -61.88 62.02 -41.65
CA ALA A 23 -62.94 61.45 -42.46
C ALA A 23 -63.95 60.82 -41.52
N ALA A 24 -65.15 61.40 -41.45
CA ALA A 24 -66.30 60.74 -40.88
C ALA A 24 -66.65 59.53 -41.77
N ASP A 25 -66.17 58.35 -41.39
CA ASP A 25 -66.73 57.09 -41.88
C ASP A 25 -67.75 56.58 -40.87
N THR A 26 -69.02 56.82 -41.19
CA THR A 26 -70.17 56.22 -40.55
C THR A 26 -70.20 54.73 -40.90
N GLY A 27 -69.42 53.96 -40.14
CA GLY A 27 -69.29 52.53 -40.29
C GLY A 27 -68.74 51.90 -39.02
N ALA A 28 -69.39 52.14 -37.88
CA ALA A 28 -69.21 51.26 -36.74
C ALA A 28 -69.65 49.85 -37.18
N ALA A 29 -68.69 49.04 -37.61
CA ALA A 29 -68.85 47.61 -37.59
C ALA A 29 -69.13 47.26 -36.13
N THR A 30 -70.40 46.96 -35.85
CA THR A 30 -70.79 46.27 -34.63
C THR A 30 -69.84 45.10 -34.42
N PRO A 31 -69.27 44.90 -33.22
CA PRO A 31 -68.47 43.72 -32.94
C PRO A 31 -69.28 42.49 -33.35
N SER A 32 -68.66 41.56 -34.08
CA SER A 32 -69.32 40.32 -34.46
C SER A 32 -69.78 39.59 -33.20
N SER A 33 -71.00 39.06 -33.25
CA SER A 33 -71.58 38.25 -32.19
C SER A 33 -70.63 37.10 -31.82
N GLY A 34 -70.07 37.13 -30.61
CA GLY A 34 -69.54 35.93 -29.95
C GLY A 34 -68.17 36.01 -29.29
N ASP A 35 -67.33 37.00 -29.57
CA ASP A 35 -65.91 36.91 -29.17
C ASP A 35 -65.74 36.70 -27.65
N VAL A 36 -64.93 35.71 -27.30
CA VAL A 36 -64.49 35.46 -25.93
C VAL A 36 -62.99 35.69 -25.91
N VAL A 37 -62.51 36.44 -24.92
CA VAL A 37 -61.10 36.86 -24.86
C VAL A 37 -60.49 36.51 -23.50
N ALA A 38 -59.19 36.18 -23.49
CA ALA A 38 -58.43 36.03 -22.26
C ALA A 38 -57.84 37.39 -21.85
N ILE A 39 -57.91 37.71 -20.55
CA ILE A 39 -57.35 38.93 -19.97
C ILE A 39 -56.52 38.55 -18.73
N PRO A 40 -55.21 38.84 -18.71
CA PRO A 40 -54.42 39.39 -19.82
C PRO A 40 -54.33 38.44 -21.03
N SER A 41 -53.91 38.95 -22.19
CA SER A 41 -53.76 38.14 -23.41
C SER A 41 -52.50 37.25 -23.42
N HIS A 42 -51.71 37.29 -22.35
CA HIS A 42 -50.48 36.53 -22.14
C HIS A 42 -50.21 36.45 -20.64
N LEU A 43 -49.77 35.29 -20.14
CA LEU A 43 -49.23 35.16 -18.79
C LEU A 43 -47.73 34.91 -18.84
N ASP A 44 -46.96 35.68 -18.08
CA ASP A 44 -45.53 35.45 -17.93
C ASP A 44 -45.23 35.16 -16.46
N PHE A 45 -44.81 33.94 -16.16
CA PHE A 45 -44.34 33.55 -14.84
C PHE A 45 -42.99 34.17 -14.50
N GLY A 46 -42.22 34.65 -15.49
CA GLY A 46 -40.85 35.08 -15.29
C GLY A 46 -39.97 33.93 -14.79
N GLU A 47 -39.02 34.27 -13.92
CA GLU A 47 -38.17 33.29 -13.22
C GLU A 47 -38.90 32.70 -12.02
N VAL A 48 -39.02 31.37 -12.00
CA VAL A 48 -39.64 30.62 -10.89
C VAL A 48 -38.67 29.58 -10.37
N ALA A 49 -38.39 29.60 -9.08
CA ALA A 49 -37.53 28.60 -8.46
C ALA A 49 -38.08 27.17 -8.65
N GLN A 50 -37.25 26.25 -9.12
CA GLN A 50 -37.62 24.86 -9.35
C GLN A 50 -38.20 24.20 -8.08
N GLY A 51 -39.25 23.40 -8.24
CA GLY A 51 -39.94 22.73 -7.12
C GLY A 51 -40.80 23.66 -6.24
N VAL A 52 -40.91 24.95 -6.57
CA VAL A 52 -41.85 25.89 -5.93
C VAL A 52 -43.01 26.18 -6.87
N SER A 53 -44.24 25.88 -6.43
CA SER A 53 -45.43 26.21 -7.20
C SER A 53 -45.66 27.72 -7.19
N HIS A 54 -45.84 28.32 -8.38
CA HIS A 54 -46.24 29.71 -8.53
C HIS A 54 -47.60 29.78 -9.20
N THR A 55 -48.40 30.78 -8.83
CA THR A 55 -49.78 30.94 -9.31
C THR A 55 -49.94 32.32 -9.94
N LEU A 56 -50.47 32.37 -11.16
CA LEU A 56 -50.95 33.60 -11.78
C LEU A 56 -52.44 33.53 -12.00
N SER A 57 -53.09 34.70 -12.08
CA SER A 57 -54.52 34.78 -12.36
C SER A 57 -54.77 35.35 -13.75
N ALA A 58 -55.72 34.76 -14.46
CA ALA A 58 -56.27 35.27 -15.71
C ALA A 58 -57.79 35.29 -15.62
N SER A 59 -58.44 35.85 -16.63
CA SER A 59 -59.88 35.81 -16.76
C SER A 59 -60.28 35.53 -18.20
N VAL A 60 -61.36 34.78 -18.38
CA VAL A 60 -62.03 34.63 -19.66
C VAL A 60 -63.23 35.57 -19.66
N GLN A 61 -63.25 36.55 -20.56
CA GLN A 61 -64.32 37.52 -20.71
C GLN A 61 -65.15 37.23 -21.97
N ASN A 62 -66.46 37.11 -21.79
CA ASN A 62 -67.40 37.07 -22.90
C ASN A 62 -67.75 38.50 -23.31
N VAL A 63 -67.27 38.96 -24.47
CA VAL A 63 -67.60 40.30 -25.00
C VAL A 63 -68.80 40.29 -25.94
N GLY A 64 -69.47 39.13 -26.08
CA GLY A 64 -70.71 38.96 -26.81
C GLY A 64 -71.96 39.31 -25.99
N ASP A 65 -73.09 39.34 -26.69
CA ASP A 65 -74.43 39.64 -26.16
C ASP A 65 -75.24 38.39 -25.73
N ALA A 66 -74.68 37.19 -25.95
CA ALA A 66 -75.25 35.91 -25.55
C ALA A 66 -74.32 35.14 -24.61
N ALA A 67 -74.89 34.31 -23.73
CA ALA A 67 -74.10 33.49 -22.81
C ALA A 67 -73.28 32.43 -23.58
N ALA A 68 -72.11 32.10 -23.06
CA ALA A 68 -71.25 31.01 -23.53
C ALA A 68 -70.95 30.04 -22.38
N GLU A 69 -70.66 28.78 -22.69
CA GLU A 69 -70.33 27.74 -21.69
C GLU A 69 -68.97 27.11 -22.00
N VAL A 70 -68.09 26.99 -21.01
CA VAL A 70 -66.78 26.33 -21.15
C VAL A 70 -66.98 24.82 -21.41
N VAL A 71 -66.47 24.33 -22.53
CA VAL A 71 -66.56 22.93 -22.98
C VAL A 71 -65.31 22.15 -22.59
N SER A 72 -64.14 22.77 -22.73
CA SER A 72 -62.85 22.18 -22.37
C SER A 72 -61.82 23.25 -22.05
N VAL A 73 -60.88 22.88 -21.20
CA VAL A 73 -59.67 23.64 -20.89
C VAL A 73 -58.50 22.67 -21.02
N THR A 74 -57.52 22.99 -21.84
CA THR A 74 -56.35 22.15 -22.09
C THR A 74 -55.08 23.00 -22.01
N SER A 75 -53.98 22.41 -21.56
CA SER A 75 -52.62 22.93 -21.73
C SER A 75 -51.86 22.03 -22.72
N ASP A 76 -50.97 22.61 -23.51
CA ASP A 76 -50.22 21.89 -24.55
C ASP A 76 -49.07 21.10 -23.93
N SER A 77 -48.43 21.62 -22.88
CA SER A 77 -47.30 20.97 -22.21
C SER A 77 -47.70 19.99 -21.10
N GLY A 78 -48.90 20.15 -20.53
CA GLY A 78 -49.33 19.41 -19.33
C GLY A 78 -48.63 19.82 -18.03
N GLN A 79 -47.72 20.80 -18.05
CA GLN A 79 -47.00 21.32 -16.87
C GLN A 79 -47.83 22.33 -16.05
N LEU A 80 -48.98 22.72 -16.58
CA LEU A 80 -49.87 23.72 -16.00
C LEU A 80 -51.16 23.08 -15.48
N THR A 81 -51.59 23.51 -14.30
CA THR A 81 -52.93 23.21 -13.78
C THR A 81 -53.76 24.48 -13.71
N THR A 82 -55.06 24.37 -14.00
CA THR A 82 -56.00 25.49 -13.92
C THR A 82 -57.23 25.10 -13.10
N ASP A 83 -57.85 26.08 -12.43
CA ASP A 83 -59.12 25.86 -11.70
C ASP A 83 -60.37 26.14 -12.55
N LEU A 84 -60.19 26.56 -13.82
CA LEU A 84 -61.28 26.76 -14.77
C LEU A 84 -61.86 25.41 -15.20
N SER A 85 -63.14 25.19 -14.88
CA SER A 85 -63.80 23.91 -15.10
C SER A 85 -64.78 23.92 -16.26
N ARG A 86 -64.95 22.73 -16.87
CA ARG A 86 -66.03 22.50 -17.83
C ARG A 86 -67.39 22.77 -17.19
N GLY A 87 -68.28 23.44 -17.93
CA GLY A 87 -69.62 23.81 -17.49
C GLY A 87 -69.71 25.22 -16.90
N THR A 88 -68.59 25.92 -16.75
CA THR A 88 -68.59 27.33 -16.33
C THR A 88 -69.33 28.18 -17.37
N THR A 89 -70.38 28.88 -16.92
CA THR A 89 -71.18 29.77 -17.77
C THR A 89 -70.63 31.19 -17.73
N LEU A 90 -70.30 31.74 -18.89
CA LEU A 90 -69.92 33.13 -19.12
C LEU A 90 -71.16 33.92 -19.54
N SER A 91 -71.70 34.73 -18.61
CA SER A 91 -72.81 35.64 -18.92
C SER A 91 -72.42 36.67 -19.99
N PRO A 92 -73.37 37.21 -20.76
CA PRO A 92 -73.08 38.31 -21.70
C PRO A 92 -72.34 39.46 -21.03
N ASN A 93 -71.26 39.96 -21.63
CA ASN A 93 -70.36 40.99 -21.07
C ASN A 93 -69.70 40.62 -19.72
N GLY A 94 -69.87 39.39 -19.24
CA GLY A 94 -69.34 38.90 -17.99
C GLY A 94 -67.94 38.30 -18.14
N PHE A 95 -67.26 38.09 -17.03
CA PHE A 95 -65.96 37.43 -16.97
C PHE A 95 -65.93 36.40 -15.84
N VAL A 96 -65.07 35.40 -15.99
CA VAL A 96 -64.72 34.46 -14.94
C VAL A 96 -63.20 34.50 -14.75
N ALA A 97 -62.76 34.81 -13.54
CA ALA A 97 -61.36 34.69 -13.16
C ALA A 97 -61.03 33.23 -12.86
N PHE A 98 -59.81 32.83 -13.20
CA PHE A 98 -59.25 31.51 -12.94
C PHE A 98 -57.76 31.63 -12.61
N SER A 99 -57.22 30.67 -11.87
CA SER A 99 -55.80 30.53 -11.61
C SER A 99 -55.15 29.61 -12.63
N VAL A 100 -53.89 29.91 -12.92
CA VAL A 100 -52.96 29.02 -13.59
C VAL A 100 -51.80 28.80 -12.62
N ASP A 101 -51.55 27.54 -12.28
CA ASP A 101 -50.47 27.12 -11.41
C ASP A 101 -49.39 26.42 -12.24
N TRP A 102 -48.13 26.73 -11.94
CA TRP A 102 -46.96 26.10 -12.53
C TRP A 102 -46.00 25.64 -11.42
N LEU A 103 -45.60 24.36 -11.48
CA LEU A 103 -44.57 23.77 -10.63
C LEU A 103 -43.39 23.34 -11.53
N PRO A 104 -42.35 24.18 -11.71
CA PRO A 104 -41.26 23.90 -12.64
C PRO A 104 -40.37 22.71 -12.23
N GLU A 105 -40.05 21.88 -13.23
CA GLU A 105 -38.96 20.89 -13.21
C GLU A 105 -37.58 21.56 -13.42
N PRO A 106 -36.45 20.90 -13.09
CA PRO A 106 -35.11 21.47 -13.25
C PRO A 106 -34.81 21.94 -14.68
N GLY A 107 -34.38 23.20 -14.81
CA GLY A 107 -34.00 23.78 -16.10
C GLY A 107 -35.15 23.91 -17.11
N ALA A 108 -36.40 23.72 -16.69
CA ALA A 108 -37.56 23.80 -17.57
C ALA A 108 -37.74 25.23 -18.13
N THR A 109 -37.99 25.30 -19.43
CA THR A 109 -38.54 26.50 -20.07
C THR A 109 -40.00 26.23 -20.37
N LEU A 110 -40.89 27.10 -19.89
CA LEU A 110 -42.30 27.05 -20.18
C LEU A 110 -42.58 27.91 -21.42
N ASP A 111 -43.07 27.26 -22.48
CA ASP A 111 -43.66 27.86 -23.66
C ASP A 111 -44.91 27.03 -23.99
N ASP A 112 -46.04 27.44 -23.42
CA ASP A 112 -47.30 26.69 -23.40
C ASP A 112 -48.48 27.61 -23.75
N ALA A 113 -49.64 27.05 -24.05
CA ALA A 113 -50.88 27.79 -24.16
C ALA A 113 -52.02 27.07 -23.43
N VAL A 114 -52.71 27.80 -22.54
CA VAL A 114 -54.00 27.35 -22.01
C VAL A 114 -55.06 27.65 -23.06
N THR A 115 -55.59 26.59 -23.66
CA THR A 115 -56.64 26.65 -24.66
C THR A 115 -57.99 26.39 -24.01
N VAL A 116 -58.88 27.39 -24.06
CA VAL A 116 -60.25 27.31 -23.56
C VAL A 116 -61.20 27.22 -24.75
N THR A 117 -61.96 26.14 -24.84
CA THR A 117 -63.04 26.02 -25.83
C THR A 117 -64.37 26.32 -25.17
N VAL A 118 -65.15 27.20 -25.76
CA VAL A 118 -66.49 27.56 -25.30
C VAL A 118 -67.53 27.20 -26.36
N SER A 119 -68.76 26.90 -25.92
CA SER A 119 -69.91 26.73 -26.80
C SER A 119 -70.85 27.92 -26.68
N ARG A 120 -71.37 28.38 -27.82
CA ARG A 120 -72.32 29.50 -27.93
C ARG A 120 -73.72 29.01 -28.30
N ARG A 121 -74.67 29.96 -28.36
CA ARG A 121 -76.04 29.71 -28.84
C ARG A 121 -76.00 29.08 -30.24
N GLY A 122 -76.62 27.91 -30.40
CA GLY A 122 -76.62 27.16 -31.65
C GLY A 122 -75.56 26.07 -31.76
N GLY A 123 -74.73 25.89 -30.72
CA GLY A 123 -73.73 24.83 -30.65
C GLY A 123 -72.42 25.14 -31.38
N GLU A 124 -72.24 26.39 -31.82
CA GLU A 124 -70.97 26.85 -32.39
C GLU A 124 -69.90 26.87 -31.30
N LEU A 125 -68.70 26.37 -31.65
CA LEU A 125 -67.55 26.34 -30.76
C LEU A 125 -66.61 27.50 -31.09
N ASP A 126 -66.06 28.11 -30.06
CA ASP A 126 -64.99 29.10 -30.17
C ASP A 126 -63.83 28.71 -29.26
N THR A 127 -62.62 29.09 -29.68
CA THR A 127 -61.40 28.69 -28.99
C THR A 127 -60.56 29.92 -28.66
N ILE A 128 -60.26 30.07 -27.38
CA ILE A 128 -59.40 31.11 -26.83
C ILE A 128 -58.07 30.44 -26.50
N SER A 129 -56.98 30.97 -27.03
CA SER A 129 -55.62 30.56 -26.66
C SER A 129 -54.99 31.64 -25.79
N LEU A 130 -54.58 31.27 -24.58
CA LEU A 130 -53.81 32.11 -23.68
C LEU A 130 -52.37 31.60 -23.67
N PRO A 131 -51.43 32.25 -24.39
CA PRO A 131 -50.03 31.87 -24.35
C PRO A 131 -49.42 32.18 -22.97
N ILE A 132 -48.54 31.29 -22.52
CA ILE A 132 -47.93 31.30 -21.21
C ILE A 132 -46.44 31.01 -21.34
N THR A 133 -45.62 31.88 -20.76
CA THR A 133 -44.17 31.72 -20.68
C THR A 133 -43.67 31.66 -19.25
N GLY A 134 -42.48 31.10 -19.07
CA GLY A 134 -41.75 31.09 -17.80
C GLY A 134 -40.40 30.38 -17.92
N TYR A 135 -39.52 30.59 -16.96
CA TYR A 135 -38.24 29.89 -16.88
C TYR A 135 -37.95 29.42 -15.45
N ALA A 136 -37.56 28.16 -15.31
CA ALA A 136 -37.21 27.58 -14.03
C ALA A 136 -35.80 27.99 -13.63
N THR A 137 -35.62 28.52 -12.41
CA THR A 137 -34.30 28.79 -11.85
C THR A 137 -33.97 27.84 -10.70
N GLY A 138 -32.70 27.49 -10.55
CA GLY A 138 -32.26 26.62 -9.46
C GLY A 138 -30.92 25.97 -9.77
N PRO A 139 -30.27 25.38 -8.75
CA PRO A 139 -29.07 24.57 -8.96
C PRO A 139 -29.45 23.20 -9.51
N ILE A 140 -28.59 22.63 -10.36
CA ILE A 140 -28.75 21.28 -10.90
C ILE A 140 -27.41 20.56 -10.74
N LEU A 141 -27.36 19.54 -9.90
CA LEU A 141 -26.16 18.71 -9.74
C LEU A 141 -26.04 17.76 -10.92
N ALA A 142 -24.88 17.79 -11.59
CA ALA A 142 -24.44 16.73 -12.48
C ALA A 142 -23.13 16.14 -11.98
N LEU A 143 -23.07 14.82 -11.85
CA LEU A 143 -21.83 14.09 -11.59
C LEU A 143 -21.28 13.53 -12.90
N THR A 144 -19.96 13.46 -13.04
CA THR A 144 -19.32 12.87 -14.24
C THR A 144 -19.58 11.38 -14.42
N THR A 145 -20.00 10.69 -13.36
CA THR A 145 -20.32 9.26 -13.34
C THR A 145 -21.29 8.95 -12.20
N ASP A 146 -22.05 7.86 -12.33
CA ASP A 146 -22.90 7.26 -11.29
C ASP A 146 -22.22 6.08 -10.56
N THR A 147 -21.08 5.62 -11.10
CA THR A 147 -20.23 4.57 -10.52
C THR A 147 -18.75 4.93 -10.65
N LEU A 148 -17.93 4.61 -9.65
CA LEU A 148 -16.49 4.87 -9.66
C LEU A 148 -15.70 3.63 -9.22
N ASP A 149 -15.09 2.94 -10.18
CA ASP A 149 -14.21 1.81 -9.91
C ASP A 149 -12.74 2.25 -10.05
N VAL A 150 -11.97 2.13 -8.97
CA VAL A 150 -10.53 2.43 -8.95
C VAL A 150 -9.72 1.30 -9.60
N GLY A 151 -10.32 0.12 -9.77
CA GLY A 151 -9.72 -1.05 -10.41
C GLY A 151 -8.92 -1.94 -9.46
N ALA A 152 -8.03 -2.73 -10.04
CA ALA A 152 -7.15 -3.62 -9.29
C ALA A 152 -5.94 -2.86 -8.73
N VAL A 153 -5.74 -2.94 -7.42
CA VAL A 153 -4.64 -2.27 -6.70
C VAL A 153 -3.93 -3.30 -5.84
N GLY A 154 -2.60 -3.29 -5.82
CA GLY A 154 -1.83 -4.19 -4.97
C GLY A 154 -2.03 -3.88 -3.49
N VAL A 155 -2.06 -4.90 -2.63
CA VAL A 155 -2.22 -4.72 -1.17
C VAL A 155 -1.08 -3.86 -0.59
N GLY A 156 -1.44 -2.84 0.19
CA GLY A 156 -0.52 -1.84 0.74
C GLY A 156 -0.21 -0.67 -0.20
N CYS A 157 -0.71 -0.70 -1.43
CA CYS A 157 -0.46 0.27 -2.49
C CYS A 157 -1.69 1.15 -2.66
N SER A 158 -1.55 2.29 -3.34
CA SER A 158 -2.68 3.22 -3.51
C SER A 158 -2.89 3.58 -4.96
N ALA A 159 -4.14 3.59 -5.39
CA ALA A 159 -4.54 4.21 -6.66
C ALA A 159 -5.69 5.18 -6.41
N SER A 160 -5.91 6.10 -7.33
CA SER A 160 -6.93 7.11 -7.16
C SER A 160 -7.73 7.35 -8.43
N ALA A 161 -8.99 7.72 -8.24
CA ALA A 161 -9.88 8.16 -9.29
C ALA A 161 -10.57 9.49 -8.89
N TRP A 162 -11.09 10.21 -9.87
CA TRP A 162 -11.73 11.51 -9.64
C TRP A 162 -13.25 11.39 -9.80
N VAL A 163 -13.97 11.99 -8.86
CA VAL A 163 -15.39 12.33 -9.02
C VAL A 163 -15.47 13.83 -9.22
N THR A 164 -16.22 14.28 -10.22
CA THR A 164 -16.41 15.71 -10.50
C THR A 164 -17.89 16.04 -10.49
N ALA A 165 -18.23 17.08 -9.72
CA ALA A 165 -19.54 17.69 -9.68
C ALA A 165 -19.54 18.95 -10.55
N GLU A 166 -20.60 19.14 -11.32
CA GLU A 166 -20.87 20.31 -12.15
C GLU A 166 -22.24 20.87 -11.79
N ASN A 167 -22.34 22.20 -11.77
CA ASN A 167 -23.62 22.87 -11.65
C ASN A 167 -24.18 23.23 -13.04
N LEU A 168 -25.13 22.44 -13.53
CA LEU A 168 -25.82 22.71 -14.80
C LEU A 168 -27.01 23.68 -14.65
N GLY A 169 -27.30 24.11 -13.42
CA GLY A 169 -28.40 25.01 -13.10
C GLY A 169 -28.06 26.49 -13.31
N SER A 170 -29.04 27.34 -13.02
CA SER A 170 -28.93 28.80 -13.14
C SER A 170 -28.63 29.50 -11.81
N ASP A 171 -28.76 28.81 -10.68
CA ASP A 171 -28.45 29.30 -9.33
C ASP A 171 -27.26 28.56 -8.71
N VAL A 172 -26.73 29.08 -7.59
CA VAL A 172 -25.57 28.46 -6.89
C VAL A 172 -25.94 27.09 -6.31
N LEU A 173 -25.24 26.06 -6.76
CA LEU A 173 -25.27 24.71 -6.19
C LEU A 173 -24.38 24.68 -4.95
N ARG A 174 -24.95 24.29 -3.82
CA ARG A 174 -24.22 24.02 -2.58
C ARG A 174 -24.17 22.52 -2.33
N ILE A 175 -22.96 22.00 -2.26
CA ILE A 175 -22.68 20.66 -1.73
C ILE A 175 -22.35 20.85 -0.26
N GLU A 176 -23.27 20.42 0.62
CA GLU A 176 -23.20 20.65 2.06
C GLU A 176 -22.33 19.62 2.75
N ASP A 177 -22.39 18.36 2.31
CA ASP A 177 -21.67 17.24 2.91
C ASP A 177 -21.32 16.18 1.86
N ILE A 178 -20.22 15.46 2.09
CA ILE A 178 -19.75 14.33 1.29
C ILE A 178 -19.25 13.25 2.26
N GLU A 179 -19.93 12.11 2.31
CA GLU A 179 -19.64 11.01 3.25
C GLU A 179 -19.38 9.70 2.49
N LEU A 180 -18.45 8.88 2.99
CA LEU A 180 -18.27 7.49 2.56
C LEU A 180 -18.84 6.55 3.63
N THR A 181 -19.76 5.66 3.25
CA THR A 181 -20.49 4.81 4.20
C THR A 181 -19.75 3.54 4.63
N ALA A 182 -18.71 3.12 3.90
CA ALA A 182 -17.92 1.91 4.15
C ALA A 182 -16.44 2.08 3.78
N ASP A 183 -15.80 3.09 4.35
CA ASP A 183 -14.57 3.75 3.86
C ASP A 183 -13.23 3.17 4.34
N ARG A 184 -13.20 1.97 4.94
CA ARG A 184 -11.97 1.50 5.63
C ARG A 184 -10.71 1.49 4.76
N GLU A 185 -10.87 1.33 3.47
CA GLU A 185 -9.79 1.32 2.48
C GLU A 185 -9.91 2.48 1.48
N PHE A 186 -10.91 3.35 1.61
CA PHE A 186 -11.17 4.47 0.73
C PHE A 186 -11.01 5.81 1.46
N GLN A 187 -10.32 6.76 0.84
CA GLN A 187 -10.10 8.08 1.42
C GLN A 187 -10.45 9.16 0.40
N LEU A 188 -11.10 10.22 0.88
CA LEU A 188 -11.39 11.41 0.09
C LEU A 188 -10.39 12.52 0.40
N SER A 189 -9.90 13.15 -0.65
CA SER A 189 -9.10 14.36 -0.56
C SER A 189 -9.47 15.35 -1.66
N ASP A 190 -9.06 16.60 -1.50
CA ASP A 190 -9.14 17.59 -2.57
C ASP A 190 -8.06 17.35 -3.63
N ILE A 191 -7.98 18.27 -4.59
CA ILE A 191 -7.00 18.21 -5.68
C ILE A 191 -5.53 18.35 -5.22
N ALA A 192 -5.30 18.89 -4.01
CA ALA A 192 -4.00 19.05 -3.40
C ALA A 192 -3.63 17.88 -2.47
N GLY A 193 -4.55 16.93 -2.25
CA GLY A 193 -4.35 15.81 -1.33
C GLY A 193 -4.74 16.12 0.11
N GLU A 194 -5.41 17.25 0.36
CA GLU A 194 -5.83 17.69 1.69
C GLU A 194 -7.29 17.28 1.97
N ALA A 195 -7.70 17.33 3.24
CA ALA A 195 -9.08 17.06 3.61
C ALA A 195 -10.07 18.03 2.92
N LEU A 196 -11.21 17.51 2.48
CA LEU A 196 -12.24 18.32 1.83
C LEU A 196 -12.74 19.42 2.76
N THR A 197 -12.76 20.66 2.27
CA THR A 197 -13.32 21.81 3.00
C THR A 197 -14.71 22.13 2.47
N LEU A 198 -15.74 21.70 3.19
CA LEU A 198 -17.17 21.90 2.86
C LEU A 198 -17.77 23.05 3.69
N PRO A 199 -18.88 23.68 3.23
CA PRO A 199 -19.61 23.39 2.00
C PRO A 199 -18.93 23.95 0.75
N TRP A 200 -19.13 23.29 -0.40
CA TRP A 200 -18.74 23.83 -1.70
C TRP A 200 -19.86 24.64 -2.30
N ALA A 201 -19.54 25.81 -2.88
CA ALA A 201 -20.48 26.66 -3.59
C ALA A 201 -20.04 26.80 -5.05
N LEU A 202 -20.78 26.14 -5.95
CA LEU A 202 -20.52 26.12 -7.39
C LEU A 202 -21.47 27.12 -8.06
N ALA A 203 -20.90 28.15 -8.66
CA ALA A 203 -21.65 29.04 -9.56
C ALA A 203 -22.19 28.26 -10.78
N PRO A 204 -23.20 28.79 -11.50
CA PRO A 204 -23.65 28.19 -12.76
C PRO A 204 -22.49 27.87 -13.72
N GLY A 205 -22.43 26.63 -14.22
CA GLY A 205 -21.38 26.12 -15.09
C GLY A 205 -20.03 25.85 -14.41
N ALA A 206 -19.91 26.02 -13.09
CA ALA A 206 -18.69 25.69 -12.36
C ALA A 206 -18.61 24.20 -12.04
N THR A 207 -17.38 23.69 -11.99
CA THR A 207 -17.06 22.30 -11.63
C THR A 207 -16.18 22.25 -10.39
N GLN A 208 -16.31 21.18 -9.60
CA GLN A 208 -15.44 20.88 -8.47
C GLN A 208 -15.20 19.37 -8.38
N SER A 209 -13.96 18.97 -8.10
CA SER A 209 -13.57 17.55 -8.06
C SER A 209 -13.07 17.12 -6.69
N ALA A 210 -13.38 15.88 -6.30
CA ALA A 210 -12.77 15.17 -5.18
C ALA A 210 -11.96 13.99 -5.71
N ARG A 211 -10.84 13.69 -5.03
CA ARG A 211 -10.02 12.51 -5.27
C ARG A 211 -10.49 11.40 -4.34
N LEU A 212 -10.85 10.26 -4.90
CA LEU A 212 -11.03 9.02 -4.15
C LEU A 212 -9.75 8.21 -4.25
N THR A 213 -9.14 7.86 -3.12
CA THR A 213 -7.94 7.01 -3.05
C THR A 213 -8.31 5.67 -2.42
N TYR A 214 -7.95 4.57 -3.07
CA TYR A 214 -8.16 3.21 -2.59
C TYR A 214 -6.82 2.59 -2.19
N THR A 215 -6.73 2.12 -0.94
CA THR A 215 -5.55 1.47 -0.35
C THR A 215 -5.95 0.11 0.24
N PRO A 216 -5.96 -0.97 -0.57
CA PRO A 216 -6.38 -2.29 -0.10
C PRO A 216 -5.47 -2.85 0.98
N THR A 217 -6.06 -3.49 1.98
CA THR A 217 -5.34 -4.23 3.04
C THR A 217 -5.45 -5.74 2.88
N THR A 218 -6.31 -6.22 1.98
CA THR A 218 -6.57 -7.64 1.73
C THR A 218 -6.73 -7.91 0.24
N GLU A 219 -6.49 -9.14 -0.20
CA GLU A 219 -6.76 -9.60 -1.57
C GLU A 219 -8.27 -9.86 -1.75
N ALA A 220 -9.06 -8.79 -1.77
CA ALA A 220 -10.52 -8.86 -1.87
C ALA A 220 -11.09 -7.64 -2.59
N ALA A 221 -12.27 -7.83 -3.20
CA ALA A 221 -13.06 -6.71 -3.70
C ALA A 221 -13.74 -5.98 -2.54
N GLN A 222 -13.68 -4.64 -2.57
CA GLN A 222 -14.38 -3.75 -1.65
C GLN A 222 -15.30 -2.82 -2.41
N SER A 223 -16.40 -2.45 -1.75
CA SER A 223 -17.37 -1.48 -2.26
C SER A 223 -17.83 -0.57 -1.14
N ALA A 224 -18.06 0.70 -1.46
CA ALA A 224 -18.68 1.68 -0.58
C ALA A 224 -19.64 2.57 -1.36
N HIS A 225 -20.34 3.44 -0.65
CA HIS A 225 -21.17 4.48 -1.26
C HIS A 225 -20.63 5.86 -0.89
N LEU A 226 -20.51 6.73 -1.88
CA LEU A 226 -20.21 8.15 -1.71
C LEU A 226 -21.53 8.93 -1.74
N VAL A 227 -21.93 9.44 -0.57
CA VAL A 227 -23.20 10.13 -0.37
C VAL A 227 -22.95 11.64 -0.35
N ILE A 228 -23.55 12.36 -1.29
CA ILE A 228 -23.39 13.81 -1.48
C ILE A 228 -24.71 14.49 -1.15
N THR A 229 -24.72 15.37 -0.14
CA THR A 229 -25.90 16.17 0.23
C THR A 229 -25.86 17.52 -0.46
N THR A 230 -26.92 17.92 -1.17
CA THR A 230 -26.97 19.18 -1.91
C THR A 230 -28.26 19.97 -1.73
N ASN A 231 -28.26 21.22 -2.19
CA ASN A 231 -29.46 22.06 -2.28
C ASN A 231 -30.20 21.93 -3.63
N ASP A 232 -29.84 20.98 -4.50
CA ASP A 232 -30.66 20.61 -5.65
C ASP A 232 -31.95 19.94 -5.14
N VAL A 233 -33.08 20.59 -5.36
CA VAL A 233 -34.41 20.14 -4.90
C VAL A 233 -34.79 18.76 -5.42
N TYR A 234 -34.29 18.38 -6.60
CA TYR A 234 -34.60 17.09 -7.23
C TYR A 234 -33.50 16.05 -6.97
N THR A 235 -32.30 16.50 -6.62
CA THR A 235 -31.17 15.65 -6.20
C THR A 235 -30.63 16.07 -4.82
N PRO A 236 -31.46 16.04 -3.76
CA PRO A 236 -31.03 16.50 -2.43
C PRO A 236 -29.96 15.58 -1.82
N ILE A 237 -29.94 14.33 -2.26
CA ILE A 237 -28.92 13.33 -1.95
C ILE A 237 -28.55 12.65 -3.28
N ALA A 238 -27.28 12.73 -3.67
CA ALA A 238 -26.72 11.89 -4.72
C ALA A 238 -25.92 10.76 -4.08
N ASP A 239 -26.12 9.54 -4.57
CA ASP A 239 -25.45 8.34 -4.08
C ASP A 239 -24.67 7.74 -5.26
N LEU A 240 -23.37 7.54 -5.07
CA LEU A 240 -22.43 7.05 -6.06
C LEU A 240 -21.79 5.76 -5.54
N ASP A 241 -21.93 4.67 -6.30
CA ASP A 241 -21.25 3.41 -5.97
C ASP A 241 -19.75 3.57 -6.22
N VAL A 242 -18.92 3.21 -5.23
CA VAL A 242 -17.47 3.17 -5.38
C VAL A 242 -16.95 1.75 -5.15
N ALA A 243 -15.97 1.34 -5.95
CA ALA A 243 -15.40 0.01 -5.91
C ALA A 243 -13.87 0.01 -6.11
N GLY A 244 -13.25 -1.07 -5.62
CA GLY A 244 -11.84 -1.37 -5.83
C GLY A 244 -11.57 -2.83 -5.53
N THR A 245 -10.52 -3.41 -6.12
CA THR A 245 -10.12 -4.80 -5.87
C THR A 245 -8.67 -4.87 -5.41
N GLY A 246 -8.45 -5.36 -4.19
CA GLY A 246 -7.12 -5.69 -3.71
C GLY A 246 -6.55 -6.93 -4.40
N THR A 247 -5.28 -6.85 -4.83
CA THR A 247 -4.55 -7.94 -5.48
C THR A 247 -3.21 -8.18 -4.80
N MET A 248 -2.70 -9.40 -4.88
CA MET A 248 -1.35 -9.75 -4.44
C MET A 248 -0.61 -10.42 -5.58
N GLU A 249 0.67 -10.10 -5.74
CA GLU A 249 1.56 -10.85 -6.62
C GLU A 249 2.36 -11.84 -5.78
N TRP A 250 2.15 -13.13 -6.03
CA TRP A 250 2.75 -14.22 -5.27
C TRP A 250 4.07 -14.67 -5.89
N ILE A 251 5.12 -14.75 -5.06
CA ILE A 251 6.43 -15.31 -5.37
C ILE A 251 6.53 -16.71 -4.75
N THR A 252 7.21 -17.61 -5.45
CA THR A 252 7.60 -18.92 -4.95
C THR A 252 9.07 -19.12 -5.28
N GLN A 253 9.88 -19.33 -4.25
CA GLN A 253 11.32 -19.49 -4.32
C GLN A 253 11.66 -20.86 -3.72
N ASP A 254 12.35 -21.69 -4.49
CA ASP A 254 12.77 -23.03 -4.08
C ASP A 254 14.29 -23.03 -3.88
N GLU A 255 14.73 -23.40 -2.68
CA GLU A 255 16.14 -23.47 -2.29
C GLU A 255 16.48 -24.90 -1.88
N GLU A 256 17.49 -25.50 -2.52
CA GLU A 256 17.99 -26.82 -2.14
C GLU A 256 19.00 -26.70 -1.01
N VAL A 257 18.88 -27.54 0.02
CA VAL A 257 19.80 -27.52 1.16
C VAL A 257 21.11 -28.23 0.80
N GLU A 258 22.13 -27.43 0.53
CA GLU A 258 23.48 -27.90 0.20
C GLU A 258 24.15 -28.72 1.35
N GLU A 259 25.06 -29.63 0.99
CA GLU A 259 25.78 -30.49 1.95
C GLU A 259 26.70 -29.70 2.90
N GLN A 260 26.51 -29.91 4.20
CA GLN A 260 27.09 -29.11 5.30
C GLN A 260 28.51 -29.52 5.69
N ALA A 261 29.48 -29.31 4.81
CA ALA A 261 30.86 -29.62 5.14
C ALA A 261 31.43 -28.69 6.23
N ILE A 262 32.27 -29.24 7.11
CA ILE A 262 33.05 -28.49 8.11
C ILE A 262 34.49 -28.40 7.61
N ALA A 263 34.97 -27.19 7.32
CA ALA A 263 36.39 -26.94 7.11
C ALA A 263 36.95 -26.29 8.38
N ALA A 264 38.04 -26.82 8.94
CA ALA A 264 38.66 -26.23 10.11
C ALA A 264 40.20 -26.24 10.09
N ILE A 265 40.78 -25.17 10.64
CA ILE A 265 42.19 -25.07 10.98
C ILE A 265 42.30 -24.93 12.49
N VAL A 266 43.00 -25.87 13.11
CA VAL A 266 43.34 -25.84 14.53
C VAL A 266 44.79 -25.40 14.68
N VAL A 267 45.01 -24.26 15.32
CA VAL A 267 46.34 -23.84 15.75
C VAL A 267 46.47 -24.14 17.23
N ALA A 268 47.21 -25.21 17.55
CA ALA A 268 47.48 -25.65 18.92
C ALA A 268 48.93 -25.32 19.28
N ASN A 269 49.15 -24.11 19.79
CA ASN A 269 50.47 -23.59 20.13
C ASN A 269 50.63 -23.41 21.64
N GLU A 270 51.86 -23.56 22.15
CA GLU A 270 52.23 -23.58 23.59
C GLU A 270 51.53 -24.65 24.46
N VAL A 271 50.30 -25.07 24.16
CA VAL A 271 49.58 -26.13 24.89
C VAL A 271 50.39 -27.42 24.96
N LEU A 272 51.05 -27.80 23.85
CA LEU A 272 51.93 -28.96 23.75
C LEU A 272 53.27 -28.80 24.50
N LEU A 273 53.66 -27.57 24.81
CA LEU A 273 54.87 -27.22 25.56
C LEU A 273 54.58 -26.89 27.03
N SER A 274 53.30 -26.91 27.42
CA SER A 274 52.80 -26.53 28.73
C SER A 274 52.45 -27.75 29.59
N MET A 275 51.87 -27.48 30.77
CA MET A 275 51.33 -28.52 31.64
C MET A 275 50.05 -29.18 31.12
N TYR A 276 49.46 -28.67 30.04
CA TYR A 276 48.17 -29.10 29.48
C TYR A 276 48.29 -30.11 28.33
N ALA A 277 49.51 -30.47 27.93
CA ALA A 277 49.76 -31.31 26.74
C ALA A 277 49.09 -32.69 26.85
N ASP A 278 49.24 -33.34 28.00
CA ASP A 278 48.69 -34.69 28.25
C ASP A 278 47.15 -34.67 28.21
N GLU A 279 46.52 -33.64 28.79
CA GLU A 279 45.07 -33.49 28.80
C GLU A 279 44.51 -33.18 27.41
N PHE A 280 45.18 -32.31 26.65
CA PHE A 280 44.82 -32.01 25.27
C PHE A 280 44.87 -33.27 24.39
N GLU A 281 46.00 -33.99 24.41
CA GLU A 281 46.16 -35.21 23.61
C GLU A 281 45.15 -36.29 24.00
N ALA A 282 44.88 -36.45 25.30
CA ALA A 282 43.89 -37.42 25.80
C ALA A 282 42.45 -37.08 25.42
N ALA A 283 42.13 -35.81 25.17
CA ALA A 283 40.79 -35.36 24.82
C ALA A 283 40.49 -35.40 23.31
N LEU A 284 41.50 -35.44 22.44
CA LEU A 284 41.33 -35.45 20.99
C LEU A 284 40.39 -36.57 20.46
N PRO A 285 40.37 -37.81 20.99
CA PRO A 285 39.41 -38.80 20.52
C PRO A 285 37.94 -38.38 20.71
N TYR A 286 37.61 -37.66 21.78
CA TYR A 286 36.25 -37.20 22.06
C TYR A 286 35.82 -36.08 21.11
N PHE A 287 36.76 -35.21 20.73
CA PHE A 287 36.55 -34.20 19.69
C PHE A 287 36.10 -34.83 18.36
N PHE A 288 36.83 -35.86 17.90
CA PHE A 288 36.50 -36.55 16.66
C PHE A 288 35.25 -37.42 16.77
N GLU A 289 34.96 -38.01 17.94
CA GLU A 289 33.69 -38.69 18.18
C GLU A 289 32.49 -37.74 18.05
N ALA A 290 32.59 -36.54 18.63
CA ALA A 290 31.57 -35.50 18.51
C ALA A 290 31.38 -35.04 17.05
N LEU A 291 32.45 -34.85 16.28
CA LEU A 291 32.36 -34.51 14.86
C LEU A 291 31.71 -35.61 14.03
N LEU A 292 32.08 -36.87 14.22
CA LEU A 292 31.47 -38.01 13.52
C LEU A 292 29.99 -38.16 13.88
N ALA A 293 29.60 -37.85 15.11
CA ALA A 293 28.20 -37.89 15.54
C ALA A 293 27.31 -36.90 14.76
N ARG A 294 27.89 -35.85 14.18
CA ARG A 294 27.19 -34.85 13.35
C ARG A 294 26.84 -35.37 11.96
N LYS A 295 27.46 -36.47 11.51
CA LYS A 295 27.20 -37.10 10.20
C LYS A 295 27.30 -36.14 9.01
N VAL A 296 28.22 -35.19 9.11
CA VAL A 296 28.57 -34.29 8.02
C VAL A 296 30.05 -34.47 7.66
N PRO A 297 30.43 -34.33 6.38
CA PRO A 297 31.84 -34.38 5.99
C PRO A 297 32.63 -33.28 6.70
N PHE A 298 33.85 -33.59 7.12
CA PHE A 298 34.75 -32.59 7.70
C PHE A 298 36.17 -32.72 7.15
N ARG A 299 36.88 -31.60 7.12
CA ARG A 299 38.33 -31.49 6.88
C ARG A 299 38.92 -30.63 7.97
N ILE A 300 39.69 -31.26 8.84
CA ILE A 300 40.34 -30.57 9.96
C ILE A 300 41.83 -30.80 9.88
N ALA A 301 42.58 -29.71 9.88
CA ALA A 301 44.03 -29.77 10.00
C ALA A 301 44.50 -29.12 11.29
N PHE A 302 45.60 -29.66 11.81
CA PHE A 302 46.26 -29.16 13.02
C PHE A 302 47.62 -28.61 12.64
N THR A 303 48.01 -27.49 13.25
CA THR A 303 49.36 -26.94 13.13
C THR A 303 49.74 -26.21 14.41
N MET A 304 51.03 -26.16 14.70
CA MET A 304 51.60 -25.21 15.65
C MET A 304 52.54 -24.22 14.94
N ASP A 305 52.78 -24.37 13.63
CA ASP A 305 53.74 -23.59 12.86
C ASP A 305 53.22 -22.16 12.63
N ALA A 306 54.07 -21.16 12.89
CA ALA A 306 53.70 -19.76 12.70
C ALA A 306 53.33 -19.44 11.23
N ALA A 307 53.92 -20.14 10.26
CA ALA A 307 53.62 -20.00 8.85
C ALA A 307 52.52 -20.96 8.37
N GLY A 308 51.84 -21.66 9.29
CA GLY A 308 50.69 -22.51 9.00
C GLY A 308 51.03 -23.84 8.31
N LYS A 309 52.27 -24.29 8.41
CA LYS A 309 52.69 -25.59 7.90
C LYS A 309 52.04 -26.73 8.69
N ILE A 310 51.44 -27.68 7.97
CA ILE A 310 50.92 -28.92 8.53
C ILE A 310 51.97 -30.02 8.35
N TRP A 311 52.31 -30.71 9.44
CA TRP A 311 53.25 -31.83 9.43
C TRP A 311 52.51 -33.17 9.23
N GLY A 312 53.24 -34.28 9.19
CA GLY A 312 52.66 -35.61 8.97
C GLY A 312 52.48 -36.00 7.49
N ASP A 313 51.95 -37.21 7.27
CA ASP A 313 51.81 -37.84 5.95
C ASP A 313 50.51 -37.47 5.22
N THR A 314 49.59 -36.79 5.92
CA THR A 314 48.29 -36.34 5.41
C THR A 314 48.10 -34.84 5.67
N ALA A 315 47.37 -34.18 4.78
CA ALA A 315 47.07 -32.75 4.87
C ALA A 315 45.92 -32.42 5.83
N TYR A 316 45.01 -33.38 6.10
CA TYR A 316 43.85 -33.19 6.97
C TYR A 316 43.31 -34.52 7.50
N ILE A 317 42.52 -34.43 8.56
CA ILE A 317 41.70 -35.52 9.08
C ILE A 317 40.27 -35.30 8.59
N ASP A 318 39.65 -36.37 8.09
CA ASP A 318 38.25 -36.40 7.64
C ASP A 318 37.44 -37.49 8.35
N ASP A 319 36.18 -37.63 7.95
CA ASP A 319 35.20 -38.56 8.51
C ASP A 319 35.49 -40.04 8.19
N SER A 320 36.55 -40.34 7.43
CA SER A 320 36.99 -41.71 7.17
C SER A 320 37.83 -42.31 8.31
N TYR A 321 38.37 -41.48 9.21
CA TYR A 321 39.23 -41.90 10.31
C TYR A 321 38.41 -42.34 11.53
N ALA A 322 38.80 -43.46 12.16
CA ALA A 322 38.30 -43.80 13.49
C ALA A 322 38.83 -42.78 14.53
N PRO A 323 38.10 -42.46 15.60
CA PRO A 323 38.48 -41.39 16.54
C PRO A 323 39.92 -41.47 17.09
N LEU A 324 40.42 -42.67 17.40
CA LEU A 324 41.78 -42.86 17.91
C LEU A 324 42.86 -42.65 16.82
N ASP A 325 42.56 -43.05 15.58
CA ASP A 325 43.47 -42.85 14.44
C ASP A 325 43.49 -41.37 14.02
N ALA A 326 42.32 -40.72 14.06
CA ALA A 326 42.16 -39.29 13.86
C ALA A 326 42.97 -38.48 14.89
N ALA A 327 42.87 -38.81 16.18
CA ALA A 327 43.65 -38.19 17.25
C ALA A 327 45.16 -38.36 17.03
N SER A 328 45.60 -39.58 16.68
CA SER A 328 47.01 -39.85 16.37
C SER A 328 47.51 -39.06 15.17
N GLY A 329 46.67 -38.92 14.13
CA GLY A 329 46.96 -38.11 12.95
C GLY A 329 47.04 -36.62 13.27
N ALA A 330 46.14 -36.09 14.10
CA ALA A 330 46.17 -34.70 14.56
C ALA A 330 47.47 -34.38 15.33
N VAL A 331 47.92 -35.26 16.22
CA VAL A 331 49.21 -35.09 16.91
C VAL A 331 50.37 -35.13 15.92
N ALA A 332 50.36 -36.04 14.94
CA ALA A 332 51.39 -36.08 13.89
C ALA A 332 51.43 -34.80 13.03
N MET A 333 50.28 -34.15 12.84
CA MET A 333 50.16 -32.89 12.11
C MET A 333 50.78 -31.69 12.81
N LEU A 334 50.93 -31.74 14.13
CA LEU A 334 51.55 -30.68 14.93
C LEU A 334 53.09 -30.67 14.84
N GLY A 335 53.74 -31.75 14.38
CA GLY A 335 55.18 -31.75 14.11
C GLY A 335 56.10 -31.72 15.34
N GLU A 336 57.34 -31.26 15.15
CA GLU A 336 58.34 -31.18 16.23
C GLU A 336 58.27 -29.86 16.99
N THR A 337 58.30 -29.93 18.32
CA THR A 337 58.05 -28.82 19.25
C THR A 337 59.24 -27.87 19.50
N VAL A 338 60.35 -28.00 18.76
CA VAL A 338 61.61 -27.34 19.13
C VAL A 338 61.71 -25.92 18.54
N GLY A 339 61.56 -24.90 19.40
CA GLY A 339 61.91 -23.51 19.12
C GLY A 339 60.84 -22.68 18.41
N ASN A 340 59.58 -23.11 18.48
CA ASN A 340 58.45 -22.44 17.85
C ASN A 340 57.53 -21.87 18.93
N ASP A 341 57.94 -20.73 19.48
CA ASP A 341 57.13 -19.87 20.35
C ASP A 341 56.34 -18.93 19.43
N ASN A 342 55.04 -19.21 19.29
CA ASN A 342 54.15 -18.55 18.34
C ASN A 342 52.89 -18.02 19.03
N ASP A 343 53.00 -16.82 19.60
CA ASP A 343 51.89 -16.13 20.24
C ASP A 343 50.96 -15.42 19.24
N ALA A 344 51.19 -15.55 17.93
CA ALA A 344 50.46 -14.82 16.88
C ALA A 344 49.40 -15.69 16.18
N LEU A 345 48.51 -16.35 16.93
CA LEU A 345 47.56 -17.35 16.39
C LEU A 345 46.65 -16.78 15.30
N LEU A 346 46.13 -15.55 15.46
CA LEU A 346 45.29 -14.95 14.42
C LEU A 346 46.05 -14.77 13.09
N ARG A 347 47.35 -14.49 13.15
CA ARG A 347 48.20 -14.43 11.96
C ARG A 347 48.43 -15.83 11.39
N SER A 348 48.73 -16.80 12.25
CA SER A 348 48.96 -18.20 11.84
C SER A 348 47.75 -18.85 11.21
N PHE A 349 46.53 -18.50 11.64
CA PHE A 349 45.30 -18.92 10.95
C PHE A 349 45.27 -18.44 9.49
N LEU A 350 45.59 -17.17 9.24
CA LEU A 350 45.59 -16.62 7.87
C LEU A 350 46.70 -17.25 7.03
N ASP A 351 47.89 -17.46 7.60
CA ASP A 351 49.01 -18.08 6.89
C ASP A 351 48.72 -19.57 6.60
N ALA A 352 48.11 -20.29 7.55
CA ALA A 352 47.64 -21.66 7.37
C ALA A 352 46.54 -21.75 6.32
N LEU A 353 45.55 -20.85 6.32
CA LEU A 353 44.51 -20.80 5.31
C LEU A 353 45.12 -20.55 3.92
N ALA A 354 45.98 -19.54 3.80
CA ALA A 354 46.60 -19.19 2.52
C ALA A 354 47.44 -20.34 1.95
N GLY A 355 48.18 -21.04 2.81
CA GLY A 355 49.01 -22.19 2.43
C GLY A 355 48.22 -23.45 2.05
N ASN A 356 46.98 -23.57 2.50
CA ASN A 356 46.21 -24.81 2.44
C ASN A 356 44.83 -24.70 1.77
N GLN A 357 44.45 -23.51 1.28
CA GLN A 357 43.15 -23.23 0.65
C GLN A 357 42.74 -24.24 -0.44
N LEU A 358 43.71 -24.76 -1.20
CA LEU A 358 43.43 -25.65 -2.34
C LEU A 358 42.65 -26.90 -1.95
N TRP A 359 43.07 -27.59 -0.89
CA TRP A 359 42.38 -28.78 -0.42
C TRP A 359 41.36 -28.44 0.67
N LEU A 360 41.51 -27.32 1.37
CA LEU A 360 40.62 -26.98 2.48
C LEU A 360 39.29 -26.39 2.01
N ILE A 361 39.30 -25.56 0.97
CA ILE A 361 38.11 -24.82 0.50
C ILE A 361 37.94 -24.77 -1.03
N ASP A 362 38.99 -24.93 -1.84
CA ASP A 362 38.88 -24.75 -3.30
C ASP A 362 38.69 -26.06 -4.09
N GLU A 363 38.80 -27.22 -3.45
CA GLU A 363 38.86 -28.51 -4.16
C GLU A 363 37.53 -28.85 -4.85
N SER A 364 36.41 -28.46 -4.24
CA SER A 364 35.06 -28.72 -4.76
C SER A 364 34.06 -27.67 -4.28
N ALA A 365 32.89 -27.63 -4.92
CA ALA A 365 31.79 -26.74 -4.51
C ALA A 365 31.37 -26.93 -3.05
N GLN A 366 31.44 -28.17 -2.55
CA GLN A 366 31.14 -28.51 -1.16
C GLN A 366 32.05 -27.78 -0.17
N TRP A 367 33.37 -27.78 -0.41
CA TRP A 367 34.34 -27.11 0.46
C TRP A 367 34.36 -25.59 0.23
N ALA A 368 34.00 -25.14 -0.97
CA ALA A 368 33.80 -23.72 -1.23
C ALA A 368 32.61 -23.17 -0.41
N ALA A 369 31.54 -23.95 -0.28
CA ALA A 369 30.34 -23.63 0.48
C ALA A 369 30.44 -23.93 1.99
N SER A 370 31.51 -24.57 2.47
CA SER A 370 31.67 -24.88 3.90
C SER A 370 31.87 -23.62 4.75
N GLN A 371 31.38 -23.62 6.00
CA GLN A 371 31.87 -22.66 7.00
C GLN A 371 33.35 -22.94 7.28
N LEU A 372 34.12 -21.88 7.50
CA LEU A 372 35.53 -21.95 7.84
C LEU A 372 35.71 -21.69 9.34
N ASN A 373 36.11 -22.73 10.05
CA ASN A 373 36.27 -22.73 11.49
C ASN A 373 37.75 -22.61 11.84
N PHE A 374 38.08 -21.68 12.72
CA PHE A 374 39.42 -21.51 13.26
C PHE A 374 39.41 -21.86 14.74
N VAL A 375 40.30 -22.73 15.21
CA VAL A 375 40.37 -23.09 16.63
C VAL A 375 41.74 -22.76 17.17
N GLY A 376 41.79 -21.85 18.13
CA GLY A 376 43.03 -21.46 18.81
C GLY A 376 43.14 -22.15 20.15
N ILE A 377 44.20 -22.93 20.35
CA ILE A 377 44.49 -23.54 21.65
C ILE A 377 45.84 -22.99 22.09
N ASN A 378 45.83 -22.10 23.08
CA ASN A 378 47.04 -21.38 23.54
C ASN A 378 46.97 -21.04 25.03
N ASN A 379 48.11 -21.10 25.73
CA ASN A 379 48.23 -20.63 27.12
C ASN A 379 48.92 -19.26 27.24
N ASP A 380 49.32 -18.63 26.14
CA ASP A 380 49.82 -17.25 26.13
C ASP A 380 48.78 -16.27 25.52
N GLN A 381 49.00 -14.98 25.72
CA GLN A 381 48.22 -13.90 25.13
C GLN A 381 48.44 -13.84 23.61
N GLU A 382 47.38 -13.55 22.86
CA GLU A 382 47.46 -13.29 21.42
C GLU A 382 48.28 -12.01 21.08
N GLN A 383 49.29 -12.13 20.23
CA GLN A 383 50.30 -11.10 19.93
C GLN A 383 50.46 -10.77 18.43
N SER A 384 49.59 -11.27 17.54
CA SER A 384 49.68 -10.94 16.10
C SER A 384 49.52 -9.45 15.77
N GLY A 385 48.93 -8.67 16.69
CA GLY A 385 48.56 -7.27 16.47
C GLY A 385 47.35 -7.08 15.54
N LEU A 386 46.68 -8.18 15.14
CA LEU A 386 45.39 -8.13 14.45
C LEU A 386 44.28 -7.92 15.46
N SER A 387 43.28 -7.10 15.09
CA SER A 387 42.01 -7.11 15.80
C SER A 387 41.13 -8.26 15.30
N ALA A 388 40.21 -8.72 16.14
CA ALA A 388 39.16 -9.69 15.75
C ALA A 388 38.50 -9.35 14.40
N ARG A 389 38.10 -8.09 14.23
CA ARG A 389 37.48 -7.59 12.99
C ARG A 389 38.43 -7.71 11.78
N ALA A 390 39.67 -7.26 11.93
CA ALA A 390 40.64 -7.30 10.84
C ALA A 390 40.97 -8.74 10.43
N PHE A 391 41.04 -9.66 11.40
CA PHE A 391 41.17 -11.08 11.12
C PHE A 391 40.00 -11.61 10.28
N VAL A 392 38.76 -11.37 10.71
CA VAL A 392 37.57 -11.86 10.00
C VAL A 392 37.46 -11.28 8.59
N GLU A 393 37.72 -9.98 8.41
CA GLU A 393 37.73 -9.35 7.08
C GLU A 393 38.76 -10.01 6.16
N ASN A 394 39.98 -10.28 6.64
CA ASN A 394 41.02 -10.96 5.85
C ASN A 394 40.68 -12.42 5.54
N ALA A 395 40.07 -13.14 6.48
CA ALA A 395 39.66 -14.54 6.26
C ALA A 395 38.46 -14.62 5.29
N ALA A 396 37.54 -13.66 5.35
CA ALA A 396 36.36 -13.59 4.48
C ALA A 396 36.71 -13.42 3.00
N ASP A 397 37.85 -12.82 2.65
CA ASP A 397 38.31 -12.71 1.26
C ASP A 397 38.45 -14.08 0.56
N PHE A 398 38.72 -15.14 1.33
CA PHE A 398 38.75 -16.52 0.84
C PHE A 398 37.35 -17.14 0.64
N LYS A 399 36.31 -16.46 1.12
CA LYS A 399 34.90 -16.84 1.03
C LYS A 399 34.10 -15.73 0.33
N ALA A 400 34.65 -15.19 -0.76
CA ALA A 400 34.01 -14.14 -1.57
C ALA A 400 33.58 -12.87 -0.80
N GLY A 401 34.22 -12.57 0.34
CA GLY A 401 33.90 -11.44 1.21
C GLY A 401 32.80 -11.73 2.24
N GLU A 402 32.35 -12.98 2.37
CA GLU A 402 31.27 -13.38 3.28
C GLU A 402 31.79 -13.60 4.71
N ALA A 403 31.88 -12.51 5.48
CA ALA A 403 32.33 -12.57 6.88
C ALA A 403 31.50 -13.51 7.78
N GLY A 404 30.23 -13.77 7.42
CA GLY A 404 29.37 -14.72 8.14
C GLY A 404 29.77 -16.20 7.97
N MET A 405 30.71 -16.50 7.07
CA MET A 405 31.25 -17.85 6.85
C MET A 405 32.49 -18.15 7.71
N ILE A 406 32.91 -17.20 8.55
CA ILE A 406 34.11 -17.29 9.37
C ILE A 406 33.72 -17.42 10.84
N THR A 407 34.13 -18.52 11.48
CA THR A 407 33.90 -18.73 12.92
C THR A 407 35.22 -19.00 13.63
N VAL A 408 35.45 -18.35 14.78
CA VAL A 408 36.63 -18.54 15.62
C VAL A 408 36.22 -19.14 16.96
N HIS A 409 36.90 -20.21 17.33
CA HIS A 409 36.77 -20.87 18.62
C HIS A 409 38.12 -20.83 19.35
N ALA A 410 38.10 -20.95 20.67
CA ALA A 410 39.35 -20.99 21.43
C ALA A 410 39.26 -21.81 22.72
N VAL A 411 40.40 -22.43 23.06
CA VAL A 411 40.72 -22.91 24.41
C VAL A 411 41.93 -22.12 24.89
N ALA A 412 41.72 -21.16 25.79
CA ALA A 412 42.77 -20.24 26.21
C ALA A 412 42.59 -19.77 27.65
N GLY A 413 43.53 -18.96 28.15
CA GLY A 413 43.43 -18.38 29.50
C GLY A 413 42.25 -17.41 29.63
N ASP A 414 41.58 -17.45 30.79
CA ASP A 414 40.33 -16.71 31.02
C ASP A 414 40.51 -15.19 30.89
N GLU A 415 39.59 -14.53 30.20
CA GLU A 415 39.54 -13.06 30.20
C GLU A 415 38.87 -12.51 31.47
N PRO A 416 39.40 -11.42 32.08
CA PRO A 416 40.57 -10.62 31.66
C PRO A 416 41.88 -10.95 32.40
N GLY A 417 41.92 -12.05 33.15
CA GLY A 417 42.93 -12.26 34.20
C GLY A 417 43.90 -13.43 33.97
N GLY A 418 43.68 -14.23 32.93
CA GLY A 418 44.27 -15.54 32.77
C GLY A 418 43.73 -16.54 33.80
N CYS A 419 44.27 -17.76 33.77
CA CYS A 419 43.94 -18.82 34.71
C CYS A 419 45.11 -19.78 34.85
N GLY A 420 45.32 -20.43 36.00
CA GLY A 420 46.17 -21.64 36.11
C GLY A 420 47.62 -21.58 35.58
N GLY A 421 48.18 -20.39 35.31
CA GLY A 421 49.49 -20.23 34.65
C GLY A 421 49.43 -19.93 33.15
N ALA A 422 48.23 -19.81 32.59
CA ALA A 422 47.95 -19.24 31.28
C ALA A 422 47.62 -17.74 31.39
N ASP A 423 48.12 -16.96 30.44
CA ASP A 423 47.84 -15.54 30.28
C ASP A 423 46.46 -15.30 29.65
N PRO A 424 45.85 -14.11 29.83
CA PRO A 424 44.57 -13.76 29.21
C PRO A 424 44.67 -13.80 27.67
N ALA A 425 43.74 -14.49 27.02
CA ALA A 425 43.69 -14.77 25.58
C ALA A 425 43.74 -13.52 24.67
N GLY A 426 43.31 -12.35 25.13
CA GLY A 426 43.29 -11.08 24.41
C GLY A 426 42.39 -11.11 23.16
N GLU A 427 42.94 -10.66 22.02
CA GLU A 427 42.20 -10.57 20.76
C GLU A 427 41.70 -11.93 20.23
N LEU A 428 42.29 -13.04 20.69
CA LEU A 428 41.75 -14.37 20.39
C LEU A 428 40.37 -14.59 21.04
N TYR A 429 40.18 -14.15 22.29
CA TYR A 429 38.85 -14.16 22.94
C TYR A 429 37.89 -13.22 22.22
N GLU A 430 38.33 -12.00 21.89
CA GLU A 430 37.50 -11.04 21.15
C GLU A 430 37.06 -11.60 19.79
N ALA A 431 37.91 -12.38 19.11
CA ALA A 431 37.55 -13.05 17.86
C ALA A 431 36.47 -14.12 18.05
N THR A 432 36.50 -14.89 19.15
CA THR A 432 35.42 -15.83 19.48
C THR A 432 34.10 -15.11 19.72
N VAL A 433 34.11 -14.01 20.49
CA VAL A 433 32.91 -13.20 20.75
C VAL A 433 32.39 -12.56 19.48
N TYR A 434 33.28 -12.01 18.65
CA TYR A 434 32.94 -11.31 17.41
C TYR A 434 32.28 -12.23 16.38
N THR A 435 32.72 -13.48 16.30
CA THR A 435 32.17 -14.48 15.37
C THR A 435 31.05 -15.33 15.97
N GLY A 436 30.83 -15.24 17.29
CA GLY A 436 29.85 -16.07 18.00
C GLY A 436 30.31 -17.53 18.18
N GLY A 437 31.61 -17.79 18.08
CA GLY A 437 32.17 -19.12 18.28
C GLY A 437 32.37 -19.48 19.75
N THR A 438 32.89 -20.68 19.98
CA THR A 438 32.97 -21.30 21.31
C THR A 438 34.29 -20.92 21.99
N PHE A 439 34.20 -20.36 23.19
CA PHE A 439 35.36 -20.14 24.06
C PHE A 439 35.30 -21.07 25.28
N ALA A 440 36.42 -21.70 25.62
CA ALA A 440 36.58 -22.50 26.82
C ALA A 440 37.88 -22.15 27.56
N SER A 441 37.82 -22.28 28.89
CA SER A 441 39.00 -22.10 29.73
C SER A 441 39.99 -23.23 29.53
N ILE A 442 41.26 -22.92 29.25
CA ILE A 442 42.34 -23.91 29.20
C ILE A 442 42.60 -24.56 30.57
N CYS A 443 42.12 -23.94 31.65
CA CYS A 443 42.25 -24.45 33.01
C CYS A 443 41.10 -25.37 33.42
N ASN A 444 40.19 -25.69 32.52
CA ASN A 444 39.17 -26.69 32.75
C ASN A 444 39.82 -28.04 33.09
N THR A 445 39.20 -28.75 34.04
CA THR A 445 39.65 -30.10 34.42
C THR A 445 39.00 -31.20 33.59
N ASP A 446 37.91 -30.89 32.88
CA ASP A 446 37.24 -31.78 31.93
C ASP A 446 37.56 -31.36 30.49
N TRP A 447 38.74 -31.78 30.03
CA TRP A 447 39.18 -31.55 28.66
C TRP A 447 38.34 -32.29 27.61
N PRO A 448 37.87 -33.53 27.85
CA PRO A 448 36.89 -34.17 26.97
C PRO A 448 35.65 -33.31 26.73
N GLU A 449 34.99 -32.81 27.78
CA GLU A 449 33.82 -31.92 27.63
C GLU A 449 34.18 -30.63 26.87
N THR A 450 35.36 -30.06 27.17
CA THR A 450 35.86 -28.85 26.51
C THR A 450 36.01 -29.03 24.99
N LEU A 451 36.66 -30.11 24.54
CA LEU A 451 36.82 -30.32 23.10
C LEU A 451 35.51 -30.79 22.43
N VAL A 452 34.64 -31.51 23.12
CA VAL A 452 33.29 -31.85 22.60
C VAL A 452 32.51 -30.56 22.31
N ALA A 453 32.49 -29.60 23.24
CA ALA A 453 31.82 -28.32 23.04
C ALA A 453 32.38 -27.52 21.86
N LEU A 454 33.69 -27.61 21.60
CA LEU A 454 34.29 -27.03 20.39
C LEU A 454 33.78 -27.70 19.11
N ALA A 455 33.80 -29.03 19.06
CA ALA A 455 33.32 -29.80 17.90
C ALA A 455 31.84 -29.55 17.59
N GLU A 456 31.00 -29.48 18.63
CA GLU A 456 29.57 -29.15 18.51
C GLU A 456 29.36 -27.68 18.10
N GLY A 457 30.22 -26.79 18.58
CA GLY A 457 30.17 -25.37 18.28
C GLY A 457 30.52 -25.00 16.83
N MET A 458 31.28 -25.83 16.11
CA MET A 458 31.69 -25.54 14.73
C MET A 458 30.51 -25.53 13.75
N PRO A 459 30.02 -24.41 13.23
CA PRO A 459 29.01 -24.46 12.17
C PRO A 459 29.50 -25.22 10.93
N GLY A 460 28.61 -26.01 10.31
CA GLY A 460 28.79 -26.62 8.99
C GLY A 460 27.91 -25.87 8.00
N ALA A 461 28.45 -24.81 7.39
CA ALA A 461 27.76 -23.83 6.53
C ALA A 461 26.56 -23.09 7.17
N SER A 462 26.27 -21.88 6.69
CA SER A 462 25.14 -21.03 7.10
C SER A 462 23.77 -21.52 6.57
N ALA A 463 23.62 -22.83 6.35
CA ALA A 463 22.59 -23.50 5.54
C ALA A 463 21.16 -23.53 6.12
N TYR A 464 20.86 -22.63 7.05
CA TYR A 464 19.53 -22.49 7.67
C TYR A 464 18.95 -21.09 7.49
N LEU A 465 19.63 -20.28 6.68
CA LEU A 465 19.28 -18.91 6.33
C LEU A 465 18.88 -18.89 4.85
N PHE A 466 17.60 -18.65 4.58
CA PHE A 466 17.06 -18.57 3.23
C PHE A 466 16.64 -17.14 2.96
N VAL A 467 17.44 -16.41 2.17
CA VAL A 467 17.20 -15.00 1.84
C VAL A 467 16.09 -14.94 0.80
N LEU A 468 15.08 -14.11 1.05
CA LEU A 468 14.00 -13.89 0.09
C LEU A 468 14.48 -12.94 -1.01
N ASP A 469 14.08 -13.22 -2.25
CA ASP A 469 14.38 -12.35 -3.40
C ASP A 469 13.73 -10.96 -3.29
N GLU A 470 12.60 -10.89 -2.58
CA GLU A 470 11.78 -9.68 -2.43
C GLU A 470 11.27 -9.56 -1.00
N THR A 471 10.84 -8.36 -0.59
CA THR A 471 10.24 -8.17 0.74
C THR A 471 8.81 -8.71 0.75
N PRO A 472 8.47 -9.63 1.67
CA PRO A 472 7.12 -10.18 1.77
C PRO A 472 6.15 -9.18 2.42
N VAL A 473 4.89 -9.19 1.98
CA VAL A 473 3.78 -8.58 2.71
C VAL A 473 3.66 -9.27 4.07
N ASP A 474 3.44 -8.49 5.13
CA ASP A 474 3.34 -9.01 6.49
C ASP A 474 2.29 -10.12 6.61
N GLY A 475 2.64 -11.22 7.26
CA GLY A 475 1.80 -12.40 7.39
C GLY A 475 1.55 -13.24 6.12
N SER A 476 2.13 -12.88 4.97
CA SER A 476 1.95 -13.66 3.72
C SER A 476 2.92 -14.82 3.55
N LEU A 477 4.05 -14.80 4.27
CA LEU A 477 5.13 -15.76 4.11
C LEU A 477 4.77 -17.13 4.68
N THR A 478 4.95 -18.15 3.85
CA THR A 478 4.81 -19.57 4.18
C THR A 478 6.08 -20.31 3.78
N VAL A 479 6.46 -21.28 4.60
CA VAL A 479 7.67 -22.09 4.41
C VAL A 479 7.27 -23.56 4.37
N SER A 480 7.73 -24.30 3.37
CA SER A 480 7.59 -25.76 3.31
C SER A 480 8.92 -26.43 3.04
N VAL A 481 9.09 -27.63 3.60
CA VAL A 481 10.27 -28.48 3.39
C VAL A 481 9.79 -29.76 2.69
N ASP A 482 10.37 -30.06 1.53
CA ASP A 482 9.97 -31.19 0.66
C ASP A 482 8.46 -31.22 0.36
N GLY A 483 7.89 -30.02 0.18
CA GLY A 483 6.46 -29.82 -0.07
C GLY A 483 5.54 -29.98 1.15
N VAL A 484 6.09 -30.20 2.35
CA VAL A 484 5.34 -30.24 3.61
C VAL A 484 5.42 -28.88 4.31
N LEU A 485 4.27 -28.27 4.58
CA LEU A 485 4.21 -26.97 5.27
C LEU A 485 4.83 -27.06 6.66
N ALA A 486 5.80 -26.18 6.94
CA ALA A 486 6.39 -26.00 8.26
C ALA A 486 5.58 -24.96 9.05
N GLU A 487 4.72 -25.41 9.96
CA GLU A 487 3.89 -24.51 10.79
C GLU A 487 4.67 -23.80 11.91
N SER A 488 5.86 -24.30 12.26
CA SER A 488 6.75 -23.77 13.30
C SER A 488 8.20 -24.19 13.07
N GLY A 489 9.13 -23.75 13.91
CA GLY A 489 10.55 -24.15 13.82
C GLY A 489 11.38 -23.25 12.91
N TRP A 490 10.83 -22.10 12.52
CA TRP A 490 11.50 -21.08 11.73
C TRP A 490 11.01 -19.69 12.15
N GLY A 491 11.79 -18.67 11.83
CA GLY A 491 11.44 -17.26 11.98
C GLY A 491 11.87 -16.44 10.77
N TYR A 492 11.23 -15.29 10.56
CA TYR A 492 11.62 -14.34 9.52
C TYR A 492 12.32 -13.13 10.14
N SER A 493 13.51 -12.82 9.64
CA SER A 493 14.29 -11.63 10.02
C SER A 493 14.06 -10.52 9.00
N GLN A 494 13.22 -9.55 9.33
CA GLN A 494 12.97 -8.38 8.46
C GLN A 494 14.26 -7.58 8.17
N ALA A 495 15.17 -7.48 9.15
CA ALA A 495 16.43 -6.76 8.98
C ALA A 495 17.37 -7.38 7.94
N ARG A 496 17.21 -8.69 7.67
CA ARG A 496 18.04 -9.44 6.72
C ARG A 496 17.26 -9.93 5.50
N ASN A 497 15.93 -9.73 5.48
CA ASN A 497 15.01 -10.37 4.52
C ASN A 497 15.24 -11.89 4.42
N THR A 498 15.32 -12.58 5.56
CA THR A 498 15.79 -13.98 5.62
C THR A 498 14.91 -14.86 6.51
N VAL A 499 14.57 -16.06 6.05
CA VAL A 499 14.01 -17.15 6.86
C VAL A 499 15.12 -17.91 7.57
N ILE A 500 14.95 -18.13 8.87
CA ILE A 500 15.94 -18.74 9.76
C ILE A 500 15.29 -19.94 10.44
N PHE A 501 15.84 -21.15 10.28
CA PHE A 501 15.36 -22.34 11.00
C PHE A 501 15.98 -22.46 12.39
N ASP A 502 15.14 -22.83 13.37
CA ASP A 502 15.56 -23.19 14.73
C ASP A 502 16.39 -24.49 14.70
N GLU A 503 17.36 -24.63 15.60
CA GLU A 503 18.32 -25.73 15.60
C GLU A 503 17.71 -27.13 15.46
N GLY A 504 16.61 -27.42 16.15
CA GLY A 504 15.93 -28.73 16.08
C GLY A 504 15.00 -28.94 14.87
N SER A 505 14.79 -27.91 14.05
CA SER A 505 13.85 -27.94 12.90
C SER A 505 14.55 -27.73 11.55
N ARG A 506 15.88 -27.69 11.60
CA ARG A 506 16.79 -27.57 10.46
C ARG A 506 16.53 -28.66 9.43
N PRO A 507 16.26 -28.32 8.15
CA PRO A 507 16.09 -29.33 7.10
C PRO A 507 17.37 -30.13 6.85
N GLU A 508 17.22 -31.39 6.45
CA GLU A 508 18.36 -32.24 6.06
C GLU A 508 18.93 -31.79 4.71
N SER A 509 20.19 -32.14 4.44
CA SER A 509 20.80 -31.87 3.13
C SER A 509 20.06 -32.61 2.01
N GLY A 510 19.92 -31.94 0.86
CA GLY A 510 19.14 -32.38 -0.28
C GLY A 510 17.64 -32.13 -0.15
N ALA A 511 17.16 -31.63 0.99
CA ALA A 511 15.77 -31.17 1.12
C ALA A 511 15.55 -29.89 0.30
N VAL A 512 14.34 -29.70 -0.20
CA VAL A 512 13.93 -28.46 -0.89
C VAL A 512 13.10 -27.60 0.07
N VAL A 513 13.61 -26.42 0.37
CA VAL A 513 12.88 -25.37 1.11
C VAL A 513 12.17 -24.47 0.11
N THR A 514 10.85 -24.51 0.12
CA THR A 514 10.01 -23.61 -0.68
C THR A 514 9.52 -22.46 0.20
N LEU A 515 9.88 -21.24 -0.18
CA LEU A 515 9.37 -19.99 0.38
C LEU A 515 8.28 -19.45 -0.55
N ARG A 516 7.07 -19.26 -0.03
CA ARG A 516 5.97 -18.66 -0.78
C ARG A 516 5.39 -17.48 -0.04
N TYR A 517 5.33 -16.33 -0.70
CA TYR A 517 4.92 -15.06 -0.11
C TYR A 517 4.35 -14.10 -1.15
N ALA A 518 3.57 -13.11 -0.72
CA ALA A 518 3.15 -12.01 -1.58
C ALA A 518 4.20 -10.90 -1.51
N LYS A 519 4.61 -10.32 -2.64
CA LYS A 519 5.55 -9.19 -2.65
C LYS A 519 4.83 -7.88 -2.37
N VAL A 520 5.49 -6.97 -1.65
CA VAL A 520 5.02 -5.58 -1.49
C VAL A 520 5.12 -4.88 -2.86
N CYS A 521 4.17 -4.02 -3.25
CA CYS A 521 4.39 -3.23 -4.47
C CYS A 521 5.58 -2.30 -4.28
N GLU A 522 6.37 -2.13 -5.33
CA GLU A 522 7.27 -0.98 -5.43
C GLU A 522 6.41 0.29 -5.49
N GLY A 523 6.50 1.12 -4.44
CA GLY A 523 5.80 2.40 -4.42
C GLY A 523 6.40 3.36 -5.46
N GLU A 524 5.54 3.97 -6.28
CA GLU A 524 5.88 5.20 -7.03
C GLU A 524 5.85 6.43 -6.12
#